data_AF-A0A388JTD6-F1
#
_entry.id   AF-A0A388JTD6-F1
#
_cell.length_a   1.000
_cell.length_b   1.000
_cell.length_c   1.000
_cell.angle_alpha   90.00
_cell.angle_beta   90.00
_cell.angle_gamma   90.00
#
_symmetry.space_group_name_H-M   'P 1'
#
loop_
_entity.id
_entity.type
_entity.pdbx_description
1 polymer ?
#
loop_
_entity_poly.entity_id
_entity_poly.type
_entity_poly.pdbx_seq_one_letter_code
_entity_poly.pdbx_strand_id
1 'polypeptide(L)'
;MFGSTGLFGPSASELDSFERQAEDLYAEWSAANAQADYSQEHSLLGELLDVSQVLTEGVSAIVDDNFTRCFKCNPPDAWNWNIYLFPLWCIGVVVRYCILFPLRFMLLMAGWVVFLSLFIPVHFILRPGRLRQSLETWLVGFMCGVFVASWTGVVKYHGPRPSRRPNQVFVANHTSMIDFIVLEQMTVFAVIMQKHTGWVGLLQTTILESLGCIWFNRTEAKDRALVTEK
;
A
#
# COMPACT_ATOMS: atom_id res chain seq x y z
N MET A 1 0.23 100.84 5.63
CA MET A 1 0.85 100.62 6.95
C MET A 1 1.93 99.57 6.78
N PHE A 2 3.12 99.88 7.27
CA PHE A 2 4.39 99.17 7.08
C PHE A 2 4.50 97.85 7.86
N GLY A 3 5.35 96.95 7.34
CA GLY A 3 6.17 95.98 8.10
C GLY A 3 5.83 94.52 7.81
N SER A 4 6.72 93.62 7.38
CA SER A 4 8.16 93.68 7.06
C SER A 4 8.46 92.44 6.20
N THR A 5 9.22 92.61 5.11
CA THR A 5 9.85 91.51 4.35
C THR A 5 10.93 90.85 5.21
N GLY A 6 10.97 89.51 5.20
CA GLY A 6 11.76 88.68 6.12
C GLY A 6 13.28 88.84 5.98
N LEU A 7 14.00 88.63 7.09
CA LEU A 7 15.46 88.51 7.11
C LEU A 7 15.79 87.07 7.52
N PHE A 8 16.56 86.38 6.67
CA PHE A 8 16.90 84.95 6.69
C PHE A 8 15.84 84.03 6.06
N GLY A 9 15.92 83.88 4.74
CA GLY A 9 15.44 82.66 4.08
C GLY A 9 16.36 81.49 4.49
N PRO A 10 15.85 80.26 4.49
CA PRO A 10 16.64 79.10 4.92
C PRO A 10 17.91 79.02 4.08
N SER A 11 19.04 78.75 4.73
CA SER A 11 20.32 78.58 4.05
C SER A 11 20.27 77.36 3.12
N ALA A 12 21.09 77.32 2.06
CA ALA A 12 21.10 76.19 1.12
C ALA A 12 21.35 74.84 1.84
N SER A 13 22.10 74.85 2.95
CA SER A 13 22.30 73.69 3.81
C SER A 13 21.07 73.30 4.63
N GLU A 14 20.23 74.25 5.03
CA GLU A 14 18.97 73.95 5.72
C GLU A 14 17.96 73.35 4.74
N LEU A 15 17.85 73.89 3.53
CA LEU A 15 16.99 73.31 2.48
C LEU A 15 17.41 71.88 2.11
N ASP A 16 18.71 71.63 1.91
CA ASP A 16 19.28 70.31 1.66
C ASP A 16 19.06 69.35 2.85
N SER A 17 19.09 69.86 4.09
CA SER A 17 18.76 69.06 5.27
C SER A 17 17.27 68.69 5.36
N PHE A 18 16.38 69.59 4.95
CA PHE A 18 14.94 69.32 4.89
C PHE A 18 14.60 68.32 3.77
N GLU A 19 15.26 68.44 2.62
CA GLU A 19 15.08 67.52 1.49
C GLU A 19 15.55 66.10 1.85
N ARG A 20 16.73 65.97 2.49
CA ARG A 20 17.20 64.68 3.03
C ARG A 20 16.27 64.10 4.09
N GLN A 21 15.76 64.92 5.01
CA GLN A 21 14.78 64.45 5.99
C GLN A 21 13.48 63.96 5.33
N ALA A 22 13.02 64.65 4.27
CA ALA A 22 11.86 64.22 3.52
C ALA A 22 12.14 62.88 2.80
N GLU A 23 13.29 62.75 2.14
CA GLU A 23 13.70 61.50 1.49
C GLU A 23 13.83 60.33 2.46
N ASP A 24 14.43 60.56 3.64
CA ASP A 24 14.55 59.56 4.70
C ASP A 24 13.17 59.12 5.22
N LEU A 25 12.25 60.07 5.43
CA LEU A 25 10.87 59.77 5.82
C LEU A 25 10.09 59.02 4.74
N TYR A 26 10.28 59.38 3.46
CA TYR A 26 9.68 58.67 2.34
C TYR A 26 10.25 57.25 2.21
N ALA A 27 11.55 57.07 2.41
CA ALA A 27 12.21 55.77 2.38
C ALA A 27 11.71 54.87 3.52
N GLU A 28 11.62 55.39 4.74
CA GLU A 28 11.09 54.67 5.90
C GLU A 28 9.61 54.30 5.71
N TRP A 29 8.79 55.23 5.21
CA TRP A 29 7.39 54.98 4.87
C TRP A 29 7.24 53.89 3.80
N SER A 30 8.08 53.92 2.77
CA SER A 30 8.04 52.92 1.69
C SER A 30 8.46 51.52 2.18
N ALA A 31 9.47 51.44 3.05
CA ALA A 31 9.92 50.19 3.64
C ALA A 31 8.88 49.60 4.60
N ALA A 32 8.22 50.44 5.40
CA ALA A 32 7.14 50.03 6.29
C ALA A 32 5.94 49.46 5.51
N ASN A 33 5.56 50.12 4.40
CA ASN A 33 4.48 49.62 3.54
C ASN A 33 4.84 48.34 2.80
N ALA A 34 6.06 48.21 2.28
CA ALA A 34 6.50 46.98 1.63
C ALA A 34 6.51 45.78 2.60
N GLN A 35 6.89 46.01 3.85
CA GLN A 35 6.85 44.99 4.90
C GLN A 35 5.41 44.60 5.26
N ALA A 36 4.49 45.58 5.33
CA ALA A 36 3.08 45.33 5.58
C ALA A 36 2.45 44.50 4.44
N ASP A 37 2.72 44.85 3.19
CA ASP A 37 2.20 44.16 2.00
C ASP A 37 2.71 42.71 1.93
N TYR A 38 4.01 42.50 2.18
CA TYR A 38 4.61 41.16 2.24
C TYR A 38 3.98 40.29 3.35
N SER A 39 3.76 40.87 4.53
CA SER A 39 3.13 40.15 5.65
C SER A 39 1.67 39.79 5.37
N GLN A 40 0.95 40.67 4.66
CA GLN A 40 -0.44 40.47 4.27
C GLN A 40 -0.55 39.38 3.19
N GLU A 41 0.30 39.39 2.17
CA GLU A 41 0.34 38.36 1.12
C GLU A 41 0.67 36.97 1.69
N HIS A 42 1.63 36.88 2.61
CA HIS A 42 2.01 35.61 3.24
C HIS A 42 0.92 35.05 4.17
N SER A 43 0.13 35.93 4.79
CA SER A 43 -1.05 35.52 5.58
C SER A 43 -2.18 35.00 4.68
N LEU A 44 -2.43 35.64 3.54
CA LEU A 44 -3.40 35.23 2.53
C LEU A 44 -3.04 33.90 1.88
N LEU A 45 -1.75 33.68 1.57
CA LEU A 45 -1.25 32.40 1.08
C LEU A 45 -1.41 31.30 2.13
N GLY A 46 -1.15 31.60 3.41
CA GLY A 46 -1.37 30.67 4.51
C GLY A 46 -2.85 30.28 4.67
N GLU A 47 -3.76 31.23 4.48
CA GLU A 47 -5.21 31.04 4.56
C GLU A 47 -5.77 30.30 3.32
N LEU A 48 -5.23 30.57 2.13
CA LEU A 48 -5.58 29.87 0.89
C LEU A 48 -5.02 28.44 0.84
N LEU A 49 -3.87 28.19 1.47
CA LEU A 49 -3.28 26.86 1.62
C LEU A 49 -3.83 26.09 2.82
N ASP A 50 -4.75 26.68 3.60
CA ASP A 50 -5.39 25.99 4.72
C ASP A 50 -6.48 25.04 4.21
N VAL A 51 -6.04 23.86 3.77
CA VAL A 51 -6.91 22.76 3.30
C VAL A 51 -7.65 22.09 4.47
N SER A 52 -7.42 22.52 5.71
CA SER A 52 -8.01 21.88 6.90
C SER A 52 -9.54 21.88 6.87
N GLN A 53 -10.17 22.94 6.35
CA GLN A 53 -11.63 23.03 6.24
C GLN A 53 -12.18 22.01 5.23
N VAL A 54 -11.62 21.96 4.03
CA VAL A 54 -12.03 21.01 2.98
C VAL A 54 -11.79 19.56 3.43
N LEU A 55 -10.68 19.30 4.13
CA LEU A 55 -10.40 18.00 4.74
C LEU A 55 -11.43 17.64 5.82
N THR A 56 -11.77 18.60 6.68
CA THR A 56 -12.74 18.40 7.76
C THR A 56 -14.15 18.16 7.23
N GLU A 57 -14.55 18.87 6.17
CA GLU A 57 -15.81 18.66 5.47
C GLU A 57 -15.84 17.31 4.75
N GLY A 58 -14.75 16.94 4.06
CA GLY A 58 -14.62 15.64 3.41
C GLY A 58 -14.66 14.47 4.40
N VAL A 59 -13.97 14.60 5.54
CA VAL A 59 -14.00 13.61 6.62
C VAL A 59 -15.40 13.53 7.23
N SER A 60 -16.05 14.66 7.48
CA SER A 60 -17.43 14.69 7.99
C SER A 60 -18.40 14.01 7.02
N ALA A 61 -18.28 14.25 5.72
CA ALA A 61 -19.09 13.60 4.68
C ALA A 61 -18.87 12.08 4.62
N ILE A 62 -17.63 11.60 4.84
CA ILE A 62 -17.31 10.15 4.92
C ILE A 62 -17.88 9.52 6.20
N VAL A 63 -17.82 10.24 7.32
CA VAL A 63 -18.36 9.79 8.62
C VAL A 63 -19.89 9.72 8.59
N ASP A 64 -20.53 10.66 7.90
CA ASP A 64 -21.98 10.71 7.71
C ASP A 64 -22.49 9.82 6.56
N ASP A 65 -21.59 9.16 5.83
CA ASP A 65 -21.98 8.22 4.79
C ASP A 65 -22.74 7.03 5.39
N ASN A 66 -23.96 6.83 4.90
CA ASN A 66 -24.82 5.71 5.27
C ASN A 66 -24.19 4.36 4.90
N PHE A 67 -23.31 4.30 3.88
CA PHE A 67 -22.57 3.07 3.57
C PHE A 67 -21.62 2.66 4.69
N THR A 68 -20.86 3.59 5.26
CA THR A 68 -19.92 3.29 6.36
C THR A 68 -20.64 2.72 7.58
N ARG A 69 -21.88 3.18 7.85
CA ARG A 69 -22.71 2.64 8.93
C ARG A 69 -23.10 1.18 8.70
N CYS A 70 -23.26 0.73 7.46
CA CYS A 70 -23.52 -0.67 7.12
C CYS A 70 -22.33 -1.61 7.42
N PHE A 71 -21.12 -1.06 7.56
CA PHE A 71 -19.90 -1.82 7.88
C PHE A 71 -19.47 -1.72 9.34
N LYS A 72 -20.29 -1.13 10.23
CA LYS A 72 -19.99 -1.13 11.67
C LYS A 72 -20.01 -2.58 12.18
N CYS A 73 -18.82 -3.10 12.48
CA CYS A 73 -18.66 -4.40 13.11
C CYS A 73 -19.18 -4.30 14.54
N ASN A 74 -20.21 -5.06 14.88
CA ASN A 74 -20.63 -5.19 16.28
C ASN A 74 -19.46 -5.82 17.07
N PRO A 75 -19.12 -5.29 18.25
CA PRO A 75 -18.14 -5.93 19.10
C PRO A 75 -18.64 -7.34 19.41
N PRO A 76 -17.77 -8.36 19.33
CA PRO A 76 -18.19 -9.71 19.64
C PRO A 76 -18.63 -9.79 21.11
N ASP A 77 -19.84 -10.30 21.34
CA ASP A 77 -20.32 -10.53 22.70
C ASP A 77 -19.37 -11.48 23.44
N ALA A 78 -19.15 -11.20 24.72
CA ALA A 78 -18.26 -11.97 25.61
C ALA A 78 -18.88 -13.32 26.03
N TRP A 79 -19.23 -14.16 25.05
CA TRP A 79 -19.97 -15.42 25.20
C TRP A 79 -19.29 -16.44 26.13
N ASN A 80 -17.98 -16.35 26.29
CA ASN A 80 -17.15 -17.28 27.06
C ASN A 80 -16.92 -16.86 28.53
N TRP A 81 -17.35 -15.66 28.94
CA TRP A 81 -17.19 -15.13 30.30
C TRP A 81 -18.28 -15.64 31.26
N ASN A 82 -18.44 -16.95 31.33
CA ASN A 82 -19.34 -17.63 32.27
C ASN A 82 -18.58 -18.76 32.99
N ILE A 83 -18.88 -19.02 34.26
CA ILE A 83 -18.25 -20.05 35.08
C ILE A 83 -18.22 -21.43 34.41
N TYR A 84 -19.24 -21.75 33.61
CA TYR A 84 -19.32 -23.04 32.91
C TYR A 84 -18.50 -23.08 31.61
N LEU A 85 -18.43 -21.97 30.88
CA LEU A 85 -17.80 -21.90 29.54
C LEU A 85 -16.34 -21.45 29.58
N PHE A 86 -15.94 -20.69 30.60
CA PHE A 86 -14.59 -20.16 30.75
C PHE A 86 -13.54 -21.27 30.90
N PRO A 87 -13.72 -22.30 31.76
CA PRO A 87 -12.76 -23.40 31.84
C PRO A 87 -12.61 -24.17 30.52
N LEU A 88 -13.72 -24.42 29.82
CA LEU A 88 -13.73 -25.09 28.52
C LEU A 88 -13.01 -24.25 27.45
N TRP A 89 -13.21 -22.93 27.48
CA TRP A 89 -12.50 -21.99 26.62
C TRP A 89 -10.99 -22.00 26.88
N CYS A 90 -10.56 -21.96 28.15
CA CYS A 90 -9.14 -22.07 28.53
C CYS A 90 -8.50 -23.36 28.01
N ILE A 91 -9.17 -24.51 28.16
CA ILE A 91 -8.70 -25.78 27.60
C ILE A 91 -8.59 -25.68 26.08
N GLY A 92 -9.57 -25.09 25.41
CA GLY A 92 -9.54 -24.87 23.96
C GLY A 92 -8.37 -24.00 23.51
N VAL A 93 -8.04 -22.96 24.27
CA VAL A 93 -6.85 -22.11 24.05
C VAL A 93 -5.57 -22.94 24.18
N VAL A 94 -5.43 -23.73 25.25
CA VAL A 94 -4.25 -24.59 25.44
C VAL A 94 -4.10 -25.59 24.30
N VAL A 95 -5.18 -26.29 23.92
CA VAL A 95 -5.13 -27.26 22.80
C VAL A 95 -4.76 -26.56 21.49
N ARG A 96 -5.32 -25.37 21.23
CA ARG A 96 -5.05 -24.61 20.00
C ARG A 96 -3.60 -24.19 19.88
N TYR A 97 -3.01 -23.62 20.93
CA TYR A 97 -1.68 -23.03 20.85
C TYR A 97 -0.55 -23.98 21.26
N CYS A 98 -0.80 -24.98 22.11
CA CYS A 98 0.23 -25.92 22.55
C CYS A 98 0.26 -27.22 21.72
N ILE A 99 -0.84 -27.58 21.02
CA ILE A 99 -0.92 -28.83 20.26
C ILE A 99 -1.15 -28.56 18.78
N LEU A 100 -2.26 -27.89 18.43
CA LEU A 100 -2.64 -27.70 17.02
C LEU A 100 -1.66 -26.77 16.30
N PHE A 101 -1.28 -25.64 16.90
CA PHE A 101 -0.37 -24.69 16.26
C PHE A 101 1.03 -25.27 16.02
N PRO A 102 1.70 -25.93 16.98
CA PRO A 102 3.00 -26.56 16.74
C PRO A 102 2.92 -27.66 15.69
N LEU A 103 1.88 -28.49 15.70
CA LEU A 103 1.69 -29.52 14.67
C LEU A 103 1.59 -28.91 13.26
N ARG A 104 0.81 -27.83 13.12
CA ARG A 104 0.64 -27.09 11.86
C ARG A 104 1.95 -26.48 11.38
N PHE A 105 2.71 -25.89 12.30
CA PHE A 105 4.02 -25.34 12.01
C PHE A 105 5.01 -26.42 11.56
N MET A 106 5.06 -27.55 12.27
CA MET A 106 5.92 -28.68 11.91
C MET A 106 5.57 -29.26 10.54
N LEU A 107 4.28 -29.36 10.20
CA LEU A 107 3.83 -29.79 8.88
C LEU A 107 4.31 -28.82 7.79
N LEU A 108 4.17 -27.52 8.02
CA LEU A 108 4.62 -26.49 7.06
C LEU A 108 6.13 -26.54 6.87
N MET A 109 6.90 -26.66 7.95
CA MET A 109 8.37 -26.76 7.91
C MET A 109 8.82 -28.03 7.19
N ALA A 110 8.23 -29.18 7.51
CA ALA A 110 8.54 -30.44 6.83
C ALA A 110 8.21 -30.37 5.32
N GLY A 111 7.06 -29.77 4.98
CA GLY A 111 6.67 -29.58 3.59
C GLY A 111 7.62 -28.67 2.81
N TRP A 112 8.12 -27.59 3.42
CA TRP A 112 9.17 -26.74 2.82
C TRP A 112 10.47 -27.50 2.59
N VAL A 113 10.91 -28.31 3.56
CA VAL A 113 12.13 -29.12 3.43
C VAL A 113 11.99 -30.11 2.29
N VAL A 114 10.87 -30.85 2.22
CA VAL A 114 10.60 -31.80 1.14
C VAL A 114 10.54 -31.09 -0.21
N PHE A 115 9.80 -29.98 -0.29
CA PHE A 115 9.67 -29.20 -1.52
C PHE A 115 11.04 -28.71 -2.03
N LEU A 116 11.83 -28.03 -1.20
CA LEU A 116 13.14 -27.52 -1.61
C LEU A 116 14.11 -28.65 -1.97
N SER A 117 14.11 -29.74 -1.20
CA SER A 117 14.97 -30.91 -1.45
C SER A 117 14.70 -31.57 -2.80
N LEU A 118 13.47 -31.50 -3.30
CA LEU A 118 13.09 -32.06 -4.60
C LEU A 118 13.15 -31.00 -5.72
N PHE A 119 12.78 -29.76 -5.44
CA PHE A 119 12.70 -28.70 -6.44
C PHE A 119 14.09 -28.31 -6.97
N ILE A 120 15.06 -28.12 -6.08
CA ILE A 120 16.44 -27.76 -6.45
C ILE A 120 17.05 -28.79 -7.42
N PRO A 121 17.13 -30.10 -7.11
CA PRO A 121 17.70 -31.07 -8.03
C PRO A 121 16.89 -31.19 -9.32
N VAL A 122 15.55 -31.10 -9.27
CA VAL A 122 14.74 -31.12 -10.49
C VAL A 122 15.08 -29.95 -11.41
N HIS A 123 15.23 -28.76 -10.84
CA HIS A 123 15.51 -27.53 -11.58
C HIS A 123 16.91 -27.52 -12.20
N PHE A 124 17.93 -27.98 -11.46
CA PHE A 124 19.33 -27.93 -11.90
C PHE A 124 19.79 -29.16 -12.71
N ILE A 125 19.27 -30.35 -12.41
CA ILE A 125 19.75 -31.60 -13.03
C ILE A 125 18.96 -31.91 -14.31
N LEU A 126 17.64 -31.68 -14.33
CA LEU A 126 16.85 -31.99 -15.52
C LEU A 126 16.98 -30.90 -16.57
N ARG A 127 17.22 -31.33 -17.82
CA ARG A 127 17.18 -30.44 -18.98
C ARG A 127 15.77 -29.85 -19.17
N PRO A 128 15.66 -28.63 -19.71
CA PRO A 128 14.38 -28.04 -20.06
C PRO A 128 13.61 -28.98 -21.00
N GLY A 129 12.42 -29.40 -20.57
CA GLY A 129 11.60 -30.36 -21.28
C GLY A 129 10.29 -30.63 -20.56
N ARG A 130 9.38 -31.37 -21.21
CA ARG A 130 8.03 -31.66 -20.68
C ARG A 130 8.05 -32.37 -19.32
N LEU A 131 9.04 -33.23 -19.10
CA LEU A 131 9.20 -33.96 -17.83
C LEU A 131 9.54 -33.03 -16.67
N ARG A 132 10.54 -32.15 -16.85
CA ARG A 132 10.90 -31.14 -15.85
C ARG A 132 9.72 -30.24 -15.53
N GLN A 133 9.05 -29.71 -16.54
CA GLN A 133 7.90 -28.83 -16.35
C GLN A 133 6.76 -29.54 -15.62
N SER A 134 6.47 -30.80 -15.96
CA SER A 134 5.43 -31.58 -15.28
C SER A 134 5.78 -31.86 -13.81
N LEU A 135 7.06 -32.12 -13.50
CA LEU A 135 7.51 -32.32 -12.13
C LEU A 135 7.47 -31.01 -11.34
N GLU A 136 8.01 -29.91 -11.87
CA GLU A 136 7.95 -28.59 -11.23
C GLU A 136 6.48 -28.18 -10.96
N THR A 137 5.59 -28.35 -11.94
CA THR A 137 4.14 -28.13 -11.79
C THR A 137 3.56 -28.96 -10.65
N TRP A 138 3.87 -30.26 -10.60
CA TRP A 138 3.39 -31.14 -9.53
C TRP A 138 3.93 -30.74 -8.15
N LEU A 139 5.21 -30.36 -8.07
CA LEU A 139 5.84 -29.89 -6.83
C LEU A 139 5.18 -28.61 -6.31
N VAL A 140 4.85 -27.66 -7.20
CA VAL A 140 4.15 -26.43 -6.79
C VAL A 140 2.75 -26.74 -6.27
N GLY A 141 2.00 -27.61 -6.95
CA GLY A 141 0.70 -28.08 -6.46
C GLY A 141 0.79 -28.80 -5.10
N PHE A 142 1.84 -29.63 -4.91
CA PHE A 142 2.14 -30.26 -3.62
C PHE A 142 2.37 -29.21 -2.52
N MET A 143 3.22 -28.21 -2.78
CA MET A 143 3.52 -27.16 -1.81
C MET A 143 2.26 -26.35 -1.46
N CYS A 144 1.43 -26.00 -2.44
CA CYS A 144 0.15 -25.33 -2.21
C CYS A 144 -0.79 -26.21 -1.36
N GLY A 145 -0.82 -27.53 -1.60
CA GLY A 145 -1.55 -28.48 -0.77
C GLY A 145 -1.04 -28.54 0.68
N VAL A 146 0.27 -28.52 0.90
CA VAL A 146 0.89 -28.42 2.24
C VAL A 146 0.45 -27.13 2.93
N PHE A 147 0.44 -25.99 2.23
CA PHE A 147 -0.04 -24.72 2.79
C PHE A 147 -1.50 -24.83 3.25
N VAL A 148 -2.40 -25.37 2.41
CA VAL A 148 -3.80 -25.54 2.80
C VAL A 148 -3.95 -26.50 3.99
N ALA A 149 -3.17 -27.59 4.02
CA ALA A 149 -3.14 -28.51 5.14
C ALA A 149 -2.63 -27.85 6.44
N SER A 150 -1.67 -26.93 6.33
CA SER A 150 -1.05 -26.25 7.48
C SER A 150 -2.02 -25.38 8.28
N TRP A 151 -3.06 -24.82 7.67
CA TRP A 151 -4.13 -24.13 8.42
C TRP A 151 -5.39 -24.99 8.58
N THR A 152 -5.31 -26.29 8.24
CA THR A 152 -6.43 -27.24 8.26
C THR A 152 -7.60 -26.77 7.39
N GLY A 153 -7.28 -26.23 6.21
CA GLY A 153 -8.28 -25.77 5.26
C GLY A 153 -9.08 -26.93 4.67
N VAL A 154 -10.40 -26.90 4.86
CA VAL A 154 -11.34 -27.85 4.24
C VAL A 154 -12.02 -27.13 3.08
N VAL A 155 -11.52 -27.36 1.87
CA VAL A 155 -12.03 -26.69 0.66
C VAL A 155 -13.01 -27.60 -0.06
N LYS A 156 -14.26 -27.15 -0.19
CA LYS A 156 -15.29 -27.85 -0.96
C LYS A 156 -15.47 -27.19 -2.31
N TYR A 157 -15.11 -27.91 -3.37
CA TYR A 157 -15.25 -27.45 -4.74
C TYR A 157 -16.64 -27.79 -5.28
N HIS A 158 -17.26 -26.83 -5.97
CA HIS A 158 -18.56 -27.00 -6.62
C HIS A 158 -18.40 -26.78 -8.12
N GLY A 159 -19.00 -27.67 -8.91
CA GLY A 159 -18.91 -27.64 -10.38
C GLY A 159 -17.82 -28.55 -10.96
N PRO A 160 -17.74 -28.62 -12.29
CA PRO A 160 -16.76 -29.45 -12.98
C PRO A 160 -15.34 -28.90 -12.79
N ARG A 161 -14.35 -29.80 -12.76
CA ARG A 161 -12.95 -29.38 -12.72
C ARG A 161 -12.59 -28.60 -13.99
N PRO A 162 -11.79 -27.52 -13.90
CA PRO A 162 -11.29 -26.78 -15.04
C PRO A 162 -10.61 -27.70 -16.06
N SER A 163 -11.06 -27.66 -17.32
CA SER A 163 -10.45 -28.45 -18.38
C SER A 163 -9.15 -27.82 -18.87
N ARG A 164 -8.11 -28.60 -19.12
CA ARG A 164 -6.86 -28.12 -19.74
C ARG A 164 -6.98 -28.06 -21.26
N ARG A 165 -7.80 -27.13 -21.78
CA ARG A 165 -7.92 -26.87 -23.22
C ARG A 165 -7.13 -25.61 -23.60
N PRO A 166 -6.59 -25.53 -24.83
CA PRO A 166 -5.90 -24.33 -25.29
C PRO A 166 -6.85 -23.13 -25.29
N ASN A 167 -6.29 -21.93 -25.11
CA ASN A 167 -6.98 -20.63 -25.22
C ASN A 167 -8.13 -20.43 -24.20
N GLN A 168 -7.99 -20.95 -22.99
CA GLN A 168 -8.93 -20.70 -21.89
C GLN A 168 -8.30 -19.79 -20.84
N VAL A 169 -9.08 -18.81 -20.38
CA VAL A 169 -8.70 -17.88 -19.30
C VAL A 169 -9.70 -18.03 -18.17
N PHE A 170 -9.20 -18.32 -16.97
CA PHE A 170 -10.01 -18.41 -15.75
C PHE A 170 -9.89 -17.10 -14.97
N VAL A 171 -11.02 -16.60 -14.45
CA VAL A 171 -11.09 -15.32 -13.75
C VAL A 171 -11.65 -15.58 -12.35
N ALA A 172 -10.95 -15.07 -11.33
CA ALA A 172 -11.39 -15.07 -9.93
C ALA A 172 -11.61 -13.63 -9.45
N ASN A 173 -12.56 -13.42 -8.53
CA ASN A 173 -12.95 -12.06 -8.11
C ASN A 173 -11.97 -11.41 -7.13
N HIS A 174 -11.20 -12.21 -6.38
CA HIS A 174 -10.32 -11.75 -5.33
C HIS A 174 -8.88 -12.18 -5.63
N THR A 175 -7.92 -11.29 -5.35
CA THR A 175 -6.50 -11.47 -5.68
C THR A 175 -5.64 -11.43 -4.42
N SER A 176 -5.78 -12.43 -3.57
CA SER A 176 -4.83 -12.67 -2.47
C SER A 176 -3.91 -13.87 -2.77
N MET A 177 -2.76 -13.92 -2.08
CA MET A 177 -1.89 -15.10 -2.13
C MET A 177 -2.59 -16.37 -1.62
N ILE A 178 -3.58 -16.24 -0.75
CA ILE A 178 -4.37 -17.38 -0.25
C ILE A 178 -5.25 -17.93 -1.38
N ASP A 179 -5.89 -17.07 -2.16
CA ASP A 179 -6.73 -17.49 -3.29
C ASP A 179 -5.89 -18.26 -4.32
N PHE A 180 -4.67 -17.79 -4.59
CA PHE A 180 -3.71 -18.49 -5.43
C PHE A 180 -3.43 -19.90 -4.88
N ILE A 181 -3.02 -20.02 -3.62
CA ILE A 181 -2.71 -21.31 -2.99
C ILE A 181 -3.90 -22.28 -3.06
N VAL A 182 -5.12 -21.80 -2.80
CA VAL A 182 -6.33 -22.62 -2.82
C VAL A 182 -6.65 -23.11 -4.24
N LEU A 183 -6.48 -22.28 -5.27
CA LEU A 183 -6.71 -22.67 -6.65
C LEU A 183 -5.64 -23.67 -7.14
N GLU A 184 -4.37 -23.38 -6.87
CA GLU A 184 -3.23 -24.20 -7.28
C GLU A 184 -3.22 -25.59 -6.64
N GLN A 185 -3.76 -25.72 -5.42
CA GLN A 185 -3.97 -27.03 -4.79
C GLN A 185 -4.85 -27.95 -5.66
N MET A 186 -5.86 -27.40 -6.33
CA MET A 186 -6.80 -28.18 -7.15
C MET A 186 -6.25 -28.45 -8.54
N THR A 187 -5.80 -27.40 -9.21
CA THR A 187 -5.25 -27.46 -10.56
C THR A 187 -4.23 -26.35 -10.68
N VAL A 188 -3.05 -26.69 -11.18
CA VAL A 188 -1.96 -25.72 -11.28
C VAL A 188 -2.18 -24.85 -12.50
N PHE A 189 -2.22 -23.53 -12.31
CA PHE A 189 -2.47 -22.53 -13.35
C PHE A 189 -1.26 -21.62 -13.55
N ALA A 190 -1.11 -21.11 -14.77
CA ALA A 190 -0.29 -19.93 -15.00
C ALA A 190 -1.10 -18.71 -14.54
N VAL A 191 -0.52 -17.90 -13.65
CA VAL A 191 -1.19 -16.72 -13.10
C VAL A 191 -0.49 -15.43 -13.48
N ILE A 192 -1.26 -14.34 -13.49
CA ILE A 192 -0.76 -12.98 -13.63
C ILE A 192 -0.65 -12.40 -12.23
N MET A 193 0.56 -12.05 -11.81
CA MET A 193 0.82 -11.58 -10.45
C MET A 193 1.70 -10.32 -10.42
N GLN A 194 1.55 -9.52 -9.36
CA GLN A 194 2.46 -8.41 -9.11
C GLN A 194 3.81 -8.95 -8.64
N LYS A 195 4.90 -8.42 -9.21
CA LYS A 195 6.24 -8.76 -8.74
C LYS A 195 6.45 -8.22 -7.33
N HIS A 196 6.65 -9.12 -6.37
CA HIS A 196 7.04 -8.74 -5.01
C HIS A 196 8.55 -8.43 -4.96
N THR A 197 8.94 -7.45 -4.15
CA THR A 197 10.35 -7.07 -3.97
C THR A 197 11.04 -7.93 -2.91
N GLY A 198 12.37 -8.04 -3.01
CA GLY A 198 13.20 -8.75 -2.02
C GLY A 198 13.32 -10.26 -2.26
N TRP A 199 13.70 -10.99 -1.22
CA TRP A 199 14.01 -12.42 -1.28
C TRP A 199 12.80 -13.29 -1.63
N VAL A 200 11.60 -12.92 -1.16
CA VAL A 200 10.34 -13.58 -1.53
C VAL A 200 10.10 -13.48 -3.04
N GLY A 201 10.40 -12.32 -3.64
CA GLY A 201 10.29 -12.12 -5.08
C GLY A 201 11.22 -13.02 -5.89
N LEU A 202 12.46 -13.24 -5.42
CA LEU A 202 13.40 -14.17 -6.07
C LEU A 202 12.88 -15.60 -6.04
N LEU A 203 12.47 -16.07 -4.85
CA LEU A 203 11.91 -17.41 -4.68
C LEU A 203 10.65 -17.61 -5.52
N GLN A 204 9.76 -16.61 -5.50
CA GLN A 204 8.54 -16.58 -6.30
C GLN A 204 8.86 -16.63 -7.80
N THR A 205 9.83 -15.85 -8.27
CA THR A 205 10.22 -15.84 -9.69
C THR A 205 10.78 -17.20 -10.10
N THR A 206 11.74 -17.76 -9.35
CA THR A 206 12.36 -19.04 -9.69
C THR A 206 11.38 -20.21 -9.67
N ILE A 207 10.47 -20.25 -8.69
CA ILE A 207 9.50 -21.34 -8.58
C ILE A 207 8.42 -21.22 -9.65
N LEU A 208 7.85 -20.03 -9.83
CA LEU A 208 6.67 -19.83 -10.68
C LEU A 208 7.00 -19.55 -12.14
N GLU A 209 8.27 -19.28 -12.48
CA GLU A 209 8.73 -19.29 -13.86
C GLU A 209 8.47 -20.65 -14.53
N SER A 210 8.54 -21.75 -13.76
CA SER A 210 8.21 -23.10 -14.26
C SER A 210 6.75 -23.26 -14.70
N LEU A 211 5.85 -22.46 -14.12
CA LEU A 211 4.42 -22.47 -14.45
C LEU A 211 4.07 -21.59 -15.66
N GLY A 212 5.01 -20.78 -16.15
CA GLY A 212 4.75 -19.79 -17.19
C GLY A 212 3.95 -18.58 -16.68
N CYS A 213 4.10 -18.23 -15.39
CA CYS A 213 3.45 -17.06 -14.81
C CYS A 213 3.96 -15.75 -15.43
N ILE A 214 3.06 -14.78 -15.59
CA ILE A 214 3.37 -13.46 -16.15
C ILE A 214 3.41 -12.45 -15.01
N TRP A 215 4.48 -11.66 -14.95
CA TRP A 215 4.71 -10.68 -13.90
C TRP A 215 4.39 -9.28 -14.38
N PHE A 216 3.65 -8.51 -13.55
CA PHE A 216 3.44 -7.09 -13.78
C PHE A 216 4.10 -6.26 -12.70
N ASN A 217 4.82 -5.21 -13.11
CA ASN A 217 5.40 -4.24 -12.20
C ASN A 217 4.57 -2.94 -12.20
N ARG A 218 3.87 -2.66 -11.10
CA ARG A 218 3.00 -1.47 -11.00
C ARG A 218 3.79 -0.15 -11.05
N THR A 219 5.08 -0.17 -10.71
CA THR A 219 5.94 1.03 -10.76
C THR A 219 6.53 1.30 -12.14
N GLU A 220 6.47 0.34 -13.07
CA GLU A 220 6.85 0.51 -14.48
C GLU A 220 5.69 1.02 -15.34
N ALA A 221 4.78 1.81 -14.77
CA ALA A 221 3.74 2.52 -15.54
C ALA A 221 4.33 3.45 -16.64
N LYS A 222 5.63 3.73 -16.61
CA LYS A 222 6.37 4.44 -17.67
C LYS A 222 6.43 3.69 -19.00
N ASP A 223 6.29 2.37 -19.03
CA ASP A 223 6.24 1.61 -20.30
C ASP A 223 4.93 1.84 -21.07
N ARG A 224 3.86 2.28 -20.40
CA ARG A 224 2.62 2.69 -21.09
C ARG A 224 2.82 3.96 -21.92
N ALA A 225 3.72 4.85 -21.50
CA ALA A 225 4.05 6.06 -22.26
C ALA A 225 4.76 5.69 -23.58
N LEU A 226 5.70 4.74 -23.54
CA LEU A 226 6.43 4.26 -24.72
C LEU A 226 5.55 3.51 -25.73
N VAL A 227 4.49 2.83 -25.27
CA VAL A 227 3.51 2.18 -26.17
C VAL A 227 2.53 3.20 -26.77
N THR A 228 2.29 4.32 -26.10
CA THR A 228 1.44 5.41 -26.61
C THR A 228 2.19 6.29 -27.63
N GLU A 229 3.53 6.27 -27.59
CA GLU A 229 4.41 7.02 -28.49
C GLU A 229 4.71 6.29 -29.81
N LYS A 230 4.11 5.11 -30.03
CA LYS A 230 4.15 4.35 -31.29
C LYS A 230 2.79 4.32 -31.96
#